data_AF-A0A225DAP2-F1
#
_entry.id   AF-A0A225DAP2-F1
#
_cell.length_a   1.000
_cell.length_b   1.000
_cell.length_c   1.000
_cell.angle_alpha   90.00
_cell.angle_beta   90.00
_cell.angle_gamma   90.00
#
_symmetry.space_group_name_H-M   'P 1'
#
loop_
_entity.id
_entity.type
_entity.pdbx_description
1 polymer ?
#
loop_
_entity_poly.entity_id
_entity_poly.type
_entity_poly.pdbx_seq_one_letter_code
_entity_poly.pdbx_strand_id
1 'polypeptide(L)'
;MSTSHHTPAGDDQRKLFDKFFKQSEGKMPREYPAGRLGAHDEGQLAFAVAADPRTGTVVVDFGKPVRSIGLKPADVMGLVKLLMQKAREVSTEPLVLEVS
;
A
#
# COMPACT_ATOMS: atom_id res chain seq x y z
N MET A 1 -0.64 -38.30 7.69
CA MET A 1 -0.74 -37.06 8.49
C MET A 1 -0.73 -35.90 7.52
N SER A 2 -1.77 -35.05 7.58
CA SER A 2 -1.98 -33.93 6.66
C SER A 2 -1.07 -32.76 7.06
N THR A 3 -0.27 -32.23 6.13
CA THR A 3 0.52 -31.02 6.34
C THR A 3 -0.28 -29.81 5.85
N SER A 4 -0.63 -28.95 6.80
CA SER A 4 -1.37 -27.69 6.64
C SER A 4 -0.88 -26.81 5.49
N HIS A 5 -1.83 -26.26 4.73
CA HIS A 5 -1.64 -25.25 3.69
C HIS A 5 -1.22 -23.90 4.30
N HIS A 6 0.06 -23.53 4.16
CA HIS A 6 0.50 -22.14 4.21
C HIS A 6 0.74 -21.67 2.78
N THR A 7 -0.06 -20.70 2.30
CA THR A 7 0.18 -19.99 1.04
C THR A 7 1.56 -19.33 1.09
N PRO A 8 2.43 -19.49 0.08
CA PRO A 8 3.75 -18.89 0.10
C PRO A 8 3.62 -17.39 -0.13
N ALA A 9 3.95 -16.58 0.89
CA ALA A 9 3.90 -15.12 0.86
C ALA A 9 4.66 -14.47 -0.32
N GLY A 10 5.55 -15.22 -1.01
CA GLY A 10 6.32 -14.74 -2.15
C GLY A 10 5.50 -14.50 -3.42
N ASP A 11 4.45 -15.27 -3.68
CA ASP A 11 3.70 -15.17 -4.94
C ASP A 11 2.81 -13.92 -4.99
N ASP A 12 2.19 -13.57 -3.87
CA ASP A 12 1.35 -12.38 -3.78
C ASP A 12 2.18 -11.10 -3.76
N GLN A 13 3.34 -11.14 -3.10
CA GLN A 13 4.28 -10.02 -3.14
C GLN A 13 4.83 -9.78 -4.55
N ARG A 14 5.17 -10.84 -5.29
CA ARG A 14 5.61 -10.73 -6.68
C ARG A 14 4.55 -10.12 -7.59
N LYS A 15 3.29 -10.56 -7.45
CA LYS A 15 2.16 -9.98 -8.20
C LYS A 15 1.97 -8.49 -7.89
N LEU A 16 2.14 -8.07 -6.65
CA LEU A 16 2.05 -6.66 -6.27
C LEU A 16 3.18 -5.83 -6.89
N PHE A 17 4.40 -6.34 -6.92
CA PHE A 17 5.52 -5.69 -7.62
C PHE A 17 5.24 -5.57 -9.12
N ASP A 18 4.83 -6.66 -9.77
CA ASP A 18 4.50 -6.62 -11.21
C ASP A 18 3.38 -5.62 -11.52
N LYS A 19 2.36 -5.52 -10.65
CA LYS A 19 1.30 -4.50 -10.76
C LYS A 19 1.87 -3.09 -10.61
N PHE A 20 2.71 -2.86 -9.61
CA PHE A 20 3.34 -1.55 -9.37
C PHE A 20 4.16 -1.08 -10.57
N PHE A 21 4.99 -1.94 -11.16
CA PHE A 21 5.77 -1.59 -12.36
C PHE A 21 4.88 -1.33 -13.59
N LYS A 22 3.86 -2.16 -13.83
CA LYS A 22 2.92 -1.91 -14.94
C LYS A 22 2.16 -0.60 -14.76
N GLN A 23 1.84 -0.26 -13.51
CA GLN A 23 1.17 0.99 -13.17
C GLN A 23 2.06 2.21 -13.42
N SER A 24 3.34 2.16 -13.02
CA SER A 24 4.28 3.27 -13.23
C SER A 24 4.56 3.52 -14.71
N GLU A 25 4.54 2.46 -15.52
CA GLU A 25 4.65 2.56 -16.99
C GLU A 25 3.35 2.99 -17.70
N GLY A 26 2.25 3.19 -16.97
CA GLY A 26 0.94 3.52 -17.55
C GLY A 26 0.30 2.39 -18.35
N LYS A 27 0.78 1.15 -18.20
CA LYS A 27 0.31 -0.04 -18.92
C LYS A 27 -0.76 -0.83 -18.15
N MET A 28 -1.05 -0.45 -16.91
CA MET A 28 -2.06 -1.12 -16.11
C MET A 28 -3.47 -0.64 -16.52
N PRO A 29 -4.38 -1.56 -16.91
CA PRO A 29 -5.76 -1.20 -17.16
C PRO A 29 -6.43 -0.69 -15.88
N ARG A 30 -7.36 0.25 -16.03
CA ARG A 30 -8.14 0.76 -14.89
C ARG A 30 -9.24 -0.23 -14.54
N GLU A 31 -9.05 -0.96 -13.46
CA GLU A 31 -10.04 -1.89 -12.91
C GLU A 31 -10.71 -1.25 -11.69
N TYR A 32 -12.04 -1.34 -11.58
CA TYR A 32 -12.80 -0.74 -10.48
C TYR A 32 -13.52 -1.82 -9.66
N PRO A 33 -12.78 -2.62 -8.87
CA PRO A 33 -13.33 -3.80 -8.19
C PRO A 33 -14.43 -3.46 -7.16
N ALA A 34 -14.46 -2.23 -6.65
CA ALA A 34 -15.48 -1.75 -5.73
C ALA A 34 -16.49 -0.79 -6.39
N GLY A 35 -16.56 -0.78 -7.73
CA GLY A 35 -17.23 0.27 -8.49
C GLY A 35 -16.38 1.53 -8.59
N ARG A 36 -16.77 2.42 -9.51
CA ARG A 36 -16.06 3.68 -9.76
C ARG A 36 -16.54 4.74 -8.75
N LEU A 37 -15.62 5.31 -7.98
CA LEU A 37 -15.91 6.33 -6.97
C LEU A 37 -16.23 7.70 -7.57
N GLY A 38 -15.71 8.00 -8.76
CA GLY A 38 -15.98 9.26 -9.44
C GLY A 38 -15.20 9.46 -10.74
N ALA A 39 -15.30 10.64 -11.33
CA ALA A 39 -14.66 10.96 -12.60
C ALA A 39 -13.11 10.84 -12.54
N HIS A 40 -12.53 11.17 -11.40
CA HIS A 40 -11.09 11.14 -11.15
C HIS A 40 -10.57 9.83 -10.54
N ASP A 41 -11.42 8.82 -10.43
CA ASP A 41 -11.01 7.51 -9.95
C ASP A 41 -10.05 6.87 -10.97
N GLU A 42 -8.88 6.46 -10.48
CA GLU A 42 -7.84 5.82 -11.28
C GLU A 42 -7.97 4.28 -11.29
N GLY A 43 -8.94 3.74 -10.56
CA GLY A 43 -9.15 2.31 -10.38
C GLY A 43 -8.27 1.74 -9.28
N GLN A 44 -8.10 0.42 -9.28
CA GLN A 44 -7.20 -0.28 -8.38
C GLN A 44 -5.78 0.23 -8.57
N LEU A 45 -5.14 0.60 -7.46
CA LEU A 45 -3.76 1.06 -7.43
C LEU A 45 -2.88 0.10 -6.61
N ALA A 46 -1.64 -0.07 -7.04
CA ALA A 46 -0.55 -0.58 -6.21
C ALA A 46 0.30 0.60 -5.72
N PHE A 47 0.77 0.53 -4.47
CA PHE A 47 1.68 1.52 -3.90
C PHE A 47 2.70 0.84 -2.98
N ALA A 48 3.85 1.45 -2.84
CA ALA A 48 4.91 1.04 -1.92
C ALA A 48 4.91 1.96 -0.69
N VAL A 49 5.21 1.38 0.47
CA VAL A 49 5.44 2.14 1.71
C VAL A 49 6.83 1.82 2.21
N ALA A 50 7.70 2.83 2.25
CA ALA A 50 9.10 2.69 2.61
C ALA A 50 9.46 3.61 3.77
N ALA A 51 10.36 3.13 4.63
CA ALA A 51 11.10 3.96 5.56
C ALA A 51 12.33 4.51 4.81
N ASP A 52 12.58 5.81 4.90
CA ASP A 52 13.84 6.43 4.47
C ASP A 52 14.62 6.88 5.72
N PRO A 53 15.58 6.07 6.21
CA PRO A 53 16.39 6.42 7.37
C PRO A 53 17.31 7.62 7.15
N ARG A 54 17.59 7.99 5.90
CA ARG A 54 18.49 9.12 5.59
C ARG A 54 17.81 10.45 5.85
N THR A 55 16.52 10.53 5.57
CA THR A 55 15.69 11.73 5.76
C THR A 55 14.81 11.64 7.01
N GLY A 56 14.68 10.46 7.61
CA GLY A 56 13.78 10.21 8.73
C GLY A 56 12.30 10.21 8.35
N THR A 57 11.96 9.91 7.09
CA THR A 57 10.58 10.01 6.58
C THR A 57 10.00 8.67 6.16
N VAL A 58 8.69 8.51 6.32
CA VAL A 58 7.94 7.42 5.69
C VAL A 58 7.39 7.90 4.35
N VAL A 59 7.69 7.17 3.28
CA VAL A 59 7.31 7.52 1.91
C VAL A 59 6.25 6.54 1.43
N VAL A 60 5.14 7.08 0.91
CA VAL A 60 4.15 6.33 0.15
C VAL A 60 4.34 6.67 -1.32
N ASP A 61 4.76 5.69 -2.11
CA ASP A 61 5.02 5.84 -3.53
C ASP A 61 3.96 5.10 -4.34
N PHE A 62 3.27 5.81 -5.22
CA PHE A 62 2.28 5.25 -6.14
C PHE A 62 2.88 4.89 -7.51
N GLY A 63 4.16 5.17 -7.77
CA GLY A 63 4.82 4.93 -9.05
C GLY A 63 4.33 5.81 -10.20
N LYS A 64 3.32 6.66 -9.96
CA LYS A 64 2.74 7.62 -10.90
C LYS A 64 2.06 8.74 -10.13
N PRO A 65 1.75 9.89 -10.76
CA PRO A 65 0.94 10.93 -10.14
C PRO A 65 -0.45 10.38 -9.78
N VAL A 66 -0.85 10.51 -8.51
CA VAL A 66 -2.16 10.10 -7.99
C VAL A 66 -2.76 11.27 -7.22
N ARG A 67 -3.99 11.66 -7.56
CA ARG A 67 -4.67 12.77 -6.89
C ARG A 67 -5.19 12.40 -5.50
N SER A 68 -5.79 11.22 -5.37
CA SER A 68 -6.43 10.75 -4.14
C SER A 68 -6.62 9.24 -4.17
N ILE A 69 -6.68 8.63 -2.99
CA ILE A 69 -7.08 7.23 -2.83
C ILE A 69 -8.38 7.13 -2.03
N GLY A 70 -9.24 6.19 -2.42
CA GLY A 70 -10.41 5.80 -1.65
C GLY A 70 -10.14 4.47 -0.95
N LEU A 71 -10.39 4.42 0.36
CA LEU A 71 -10.18 3.22 1.18
C LEU A 71 -11.44 2.89 1.97
N LYS A 72 -11.77 1.61 2.08
CA LYS A 72 -12.81 1.18 3.05
C LYS A 72 -12.24 1.24 4.46
N PRO A 73 -13.08 1.33 5.51
CA PRO A 73 -12.61 1.40 6.89
C PRO A 73 -11.61 0.29 7.28
N ALA A 74 -11.82 -0.94 6.80
CA ALA A 74 -10.90 -2.05 7.02
C ALA A 74 -9.52 -1.84 6.36
N ASP A 75 -9.50 -1.31 5.13
CA ASP A 75 -8.27 -1.04 4.39
C ASP A 75 -7.48 0.13 5.03
N VAL A 76 -8.19 1.11 5.60
CA VAL A 76 -7.59 2.22 6.36
C VAL A 76 -6.77 1.68 7.54
N MET A 77 -7.33 0.75 8.31
CA MET A 77 -6.60 0.16 9.45
C MET A 77 -5.37 -0.62 9.01
N GLY A 78 -5.45 -1.32 7.86
CA GLY A 78 -4.30 -1.99 7.25
C GLY A 78 -3.19 -1.00 6.89
N LEU A 79 -3.55 0.12 6.24
CA LEU A 79 -2.62 1.18 5.88
C LEU A 79 -1.98 1.83 7.13
N VAL A 80 -2.78 2.18 8.13
CA VAL A 80 -2.30 2.76 9.40
C VAL A 80 -1.28 1.85 10.06
N LYS A 81 -1.57 0.54 10.14
CA LYS A 81 -0.64 -0.43 10.72
C LYS A 81 0.70 -0.45 9.96
N LEU A 82 0.65 -0.45 8.62
CA LEU A 82 1.84 -0.46 7.77
C LEU A 82 2.66 0.85 7.93
N LEU A 83 1.99 2.00 7.96
CA LEU A 83 2.64 3.29 8.19
C LEU A 83 3.30 3.37 9.56
N MET A 84 2.61 2.93 10.61
CA MET A 84 3.18 2.89 11.97
C MET A 84 4.38 1.94 12.06
N GLN A 85 4.34 0.80 11.36
CA GLN A 85 5.48 -0.10 11.27
C GLN A 85 6.69 0.61 10.64
N LYS A 86 6.50 1.30 9.52
CA LYS A 86 7.59 2.05 8.85
C LYS A 86 8.06 3.26 9.64
N ALA A 87 7.16 3.94 10.35
CA ALA A 87 7.52 5.06 11.20
C ALA A 87 8.43 4.63 12.36
N ARG A 88 8.23 3.43 12.91
CA ARG A 88 9.14 2.86 13.93
C ARG A 88 10.54 2.52 13.42
N GLU A 89 10.70 2.27 12.12
CA GLU A 89 12.02 2.01 11.54
C GLU A 89 12.87 3.29 11.46
N VAL A 90 12.24 4.48 11.51
CA VAL A 90 12.92 5.77 11.40
C VAL A 90 12.82 6.65 12.66
N SER A 91 11.88 6.35 13.57
CA SER A 91 11.72 7.07 14.84
C SER A 91 12.49 6.40 15.96
N THR A 92 13.24 7.19 16.72
CA THR A 92 13.87 6.77 17.98
C THR A 92 12.91 6.90 19.17
N GLU A 93 11.87 7.72 19.04
CA GLU A 93 10.90 7.98 20.10
C GLU A 93 9.68 7.05 19.99
N PRO A 94 9.05 6.68 21.12
CA PRO A 94 7.81 5.91 21.11
C PRO A 94 6.68 6.67 20.40
N LEU A 95 6.12 6.05 19.36
CA LEU A 95 4.99 6.61 18.62
C LEU A 95 3.66 6.18 19.24
N VAL A 96 2.78 7.15 19.51
CA VAL A 96 1.41 6.94 19.99
C VAL A 96 0.43 7.42 18.93
N LEU A 97 -0.57 6.58 18.62
CA LEU A 97 -1.66 6.96 17.73
C LEU A 97 -2.89 7.29 18.59
N GLU A 98 -3.29 8.56 18.59
CA GLU A 98 -4.53 9.00 19.22
C GLU A 98 -5.62 9.11 18.16
N VAL A 99 -6.78 8.51 18.43
CA VAL A 99 -7.98 8.60 17.58
C VAL A 99 -9.10 9.12 18.46
N SER A 100 -9.64 10.29 18.09
CA SER A 100 -10.74 10.99 18.79
C SER A 100 -12.10 10.42 18.45
#